data_AF-A0A7S2J9X9-F1
#
_entry.id   AF-A0A7S2J9X9-F1
#
_cell.length_a   1.000
_cell.length_b   1.000
_cell.length_c   1.000
_cell.angle_alpha   90.00
_cell.angle_beta   90.00
_cell.angle_gamma   90.00
#
_symmetry.space_group_name_H-M   'P 1'
#
loop_
_entity.id
_entity.type
_entity.pdbx_description
1 polymer ?
#
loop_
_entity_poly.entity_id
_entity_poly.type
_entity_poly.pdbx_seq_one_letter_code
_entity_poly.pdbx_strand_id
1 'polypeptide(L)'
;AKSYGAFHTGVEVYGREWAFQYFQEAWQDESLTGVHCCRPKHAPGFEYVRSVNLGATHLAEAEVLVALGALGLEWPACSYDIIDRNCITFAQTFTGILHTPTPFPDSLGAAVDAARRSPAARTLAAGVWSATKWWLSQRSAPSACPAKEGDGSCAGCWALGRWATAVARA
;
A
#
# COMPACT_ATOMS: atom_id res chain seq x y z
N ALA A 1 -21.98 0.01 16.34
CA ALA A 1 -20.87 0.98 16.23
C ALA A 1 -20.12 0.69 14.93
N LYS A 2 -19.93 1.68 14.04
CA LYS A 2 -19.06 1.51 12.87
C LYS A 2 -17.61 1.51 13.37
N SER A 3 -16.91 0.37 13.35
CA SER A 3 -15.48 0.34 13.64
C SER A 3 -14.72 0.64 12.36
N TYR A 4 -14.01 1.77 12.34
CA TYR A 4 -13.11 2.14 11.26
C TYR A 4 -11.79 1.40 11.49
N GLY A 5 -11.70 0.16 10.99
CA GLY A 5 -10.49 -0.66 11.11
C GLY A 5 -9.33 -0.10 10.28
N ALA A 6 -8.10 -0.46 10.64
CA ALA A 6 -6.95 -0.31 9.76
C ALA A 6 -7.06 -1.39 8.67
N PHE A 7 -7.43 -0.98 7.45
CA PHE A 7 -7.56 -1.86 6.30
C PHE A 7 -6.38 -1.66 5.35
N HIS A 8 -5.78 -2.76 4.89
CA HIS A 8 -4.99 -2.68 3.68
C HIS A 8 -5.93 -2.47 2.50
N THR A 9 -5.58 -1.52 1.63
CA THR A 9 -6.37 -1.21 0.45
C THR A 9 -5.50 -1.27 -0.80
N GLY A 10 -5.93 -2.10 -1.75
CA GLY A 10 -5.35 -2.22 -3.08
C GLY A 10 -6.37 -1.85 -4.16
N VAL A 11 -5.87 -1.50 -5.35
CA VAL A 11 -6.67 -1.20 -6.54
C VAL A 11 -6.41 -2.29 -7.59
N GLU A 12 -7.45 -3.06 -7.89
CA GLU A 12 -7.48 -4.03 -8.98
C GLU A 12 -7.83 -3.31 -10.29
N VAL A 13 -6.95 -3.41 -11.29
CA VAL A 13 -7.17 -2.98 -12.67
C VAL A 13 -6.39 -3.91 -13.60
N TYR A 14 -6.97 -4.27 -14.75
CA TYR A 14 -6.36 -5.22 -15.70
C TYR A 14 -5.91 -6.55 -15.06
N GLY A 15 -6.70 -7.06 -14.10
CA GLY A 15 -6.46 -8.36 -13.45
C GLY A 15 -5.30 -8.39 -12.45
N ARG A 16 -4.75 -7.22 -12.08
CA ARG A 16 -3.67 -7.07 -11.10
C ARG A 16 -4.09 -6.11 -10.00
N GLU A 17 -3.82 -6.48 -8.76
CA GLU A 17 -4.03 -5.60 -7.60
C GLU A 17 -2.75 -4.86 -7.28
N TRP A 18 -2.84 -3.53 -7.19
CA TRP A 18 -1.75 -2.61 -6.93
C TRP A 18 -1.93 -1.91 -5.60
N ALA A 19 -0.87 -1.83 -4.79
CA ALA A 19 -0.90 -1.17 -3.49
C ALA A 19 0.45 -0.53 -3.16
N PHE A 20 0.43 0.37 -2.18
CA PHE A 20 1.63 1.00 -1.62
C PHE A 20 1.96 0.42 -0.25
N GLN A 21 3.22 0.05 -0.04
CA GLN A 21 3.68 -0.58 1.20
C GLN A 21 5.12 -0.19 1.55
N TYR A 22 5.42 -0.28 2.84
CA TYR A 22 6.76 -0.19 3.38
C TYR A 22 7.50 -1.53 3.27
N PHE A 23 8.76 -1.50 2.81
CA PHE A 23 9.66 -2.65 2.80
C PHE A 23 10.80 -2.44 3.79
N GLN A 24 11.16 -3.48 4.55
CA GLN A 24 12.23 -3.40 5.54
C GLN A 24 13.58 -3.16 4.89
N GLU A 25 13.78 -3.59 3.65
CA GLU A 25 15.02 -3.42 2.92
C GLU A 25 15.20 -1.99 2.40
N ALA A 26 14.13 -1.18 2.39
CA ALA A 26 14.11 0.18 1.83
C ALA A 26 14.47 1.29 2.83
N TRP A 27 15.42 1.03 3.73
CA TRP A 27 15.87 2.04 4.71
C TRP A 27 16.47 3.26 4.01
N GLN A 28 15.72 4.37 3.97
CA GLN A 28 16.15 5.65 3.39
C GLN A 28 16.57 5.56 1.90
N ASP A 29 16.22 4.47 1.22
CA ASP A 29 16.49 4.30 -0.20
C ASP A 29 15.29 4.79 -1.00
N GLU A 30 15.44 5.98 -1.60
CA GLU A 30 14.43 6.59 -2.46
C GLU A 30 14.36 5.94 -3.85
N SER A 31 15.32 5.08 -4.22
CA SER A 31 15.30 4.35 -5.49
C SER A 31 14.36 3.13 -5.45
N LEU A 32 14.03 2.64 -4.25
CA LEU A 32 13.13 1.51 -4.07
C LEU A 32 11.68 1.96 -4.00
N THR A 33 10.88 1.54 -4.99
CA THR A 33 9.44 1.83 -5.02
C THR A 33 8.70 1.09 -3.92
N GLY A 34 7.70 1.74 -3.32
CA GLY A 34 6.73 1.08 -2.44
C GLY A 34 5.50 0.56 -3.18
N VAL A 35 5.37 0.89 -4.47
CA VAL A 35 4.27 0.42 -5.30
C VAL A 35 4.56 -1.02 -5.72
N HIS A 36 3.67 -1.94 -5.36
CA HIS A 36 3.81 -3.34 -5.69
C HIS A 36 2.49 -3.89 -6.22
N CYS A 37 2.55 -5.08 -6.80
CA CYS A 37 1.37 -5.77 -7.27
C CYS A 37 1.31 -7.23 -6.80
N CYS A 38 0.10 -7.75 -6.74
CA CYS A 38 -0.16 -9.13 -6.44
C CYS A 38 -1.36 -9.64 -7.25
N ARG A 39 -1.67 -10.93 -7.09
CA ARG A 39 -2.94 -11.48 -7.57
C ARG A 39 -4.08 -10.80 -6.80
N PRO A 40 -5.19 -10.42 -7.46
CA PRO A 40 -6.31 -9.81 -6.77
C PRO A 40 -6.78 -10.64 -5.57
N LYS A 41 -7.02 -9.97 -4.45
CA LYS A 41 -7.46 -10.52 -3.16
C LYS A 41 -6.41 -11.36 -2.43
N HIS A 42 -5.14 -11.29 -2.84
CA HIS A 42 -4.04 -12.09 -2.28
C HIS A 42 -2.87 -11.20 -1.82
N ALA A 43 -3.15 -10.00 -1.32
CA ALA A 43 -2.14 -9.13 -0.71
C ALA A 43 -1.38 -9.89 0.41
N PRO A 44 -0.06 -10.07 0.28
CA PRO A 44 0.71 -10.86 1.25
C PRO A 44 0.61 -10.30 2.67
N GLY A 45 0.35 -11.18 3.64
CA GLY A 45 0.21 -10.80 5.05
C GLY A 45 -1.16 -10.21 5.44
N PHE A 46 -2.10 -10.10 4.49
CA PHE A 46 -3.46 -9.60 4.74
C PHE A 46 -4.51 -10.67 4.38
N GLU A 47 -5.64 -10.65 5.08
CA GLU A 47 -6.78 -11.53 4.84
C GLU A 47 -7.86 -10.76 4.09
N TYR A 48 -8.31 -11.29 2.95
CA TYR A 48 -9.32 -10.63 2.15
C TYR A 48 -10.66 -10.50 2.88
N VAL A 49 -11.26 -9.30 2.83
CA VAL A 49 -12.58 -9.05 3.44
C VAL A 49 -13.63 -8.64 2.45
N ARG A 50 -13.35 -7.72 1.51
CA ARG A 50 -14.37 -7.28 0.55
C ARG A 50 -13.78 -6.64 -0.69
N SER A 51 -14.61 -6.51 -1.73
CA SER A 51 -14.33 -5.69 -2.90
C SER A 51 -15.39 -4.60 -3.09
N VAL A 52 -15.01 -3.47 -3.65
CA VAL A 52 -15.92 -2.40 -4.11
C VAL A 52 -15.68 -2.16 -5.58
N ASN A 53 -16.72 -2.29 -6.40
CA ASN A 53 -16.62 -1.95 -7.82
C ASN A 53 -16.66 -0.43 -7.98
N LEU A 54 -15.61 0.13 -8.59
CA LEU A 54 -15.48 1.56 -8.90
C LEU A 54 -15.85 1.89 -10.36
N GLY A 55 -16.09 0.88 -11.19
CA GLY A 55 -16.37 1.00 -12.61
C GLY A 55 -15.10 1.06 -13.46
N ALA A 56 -15.29 0.83 -14.77
CA ALA A 56 -14.20 0.72 -15.72
C ALA A 56 -13.51 2.07 -15.97
N THR A 57 -12.18 2.04 -16.07
CA THR A 57 -11.39 3.15 -16.61
C THR A 57 -11.49 3.21 -18.14
N HIS A 58 -11.36 4.41 -18.69
CA HIS A 58 -11.22 4.62 -20.14
C HIS A 58 -9.77 4.53 -20.64
N LEU A 59 -8.80 4.49 -19.72
CA LEU A 59 -7.39 4.35 -20.06
C LEU A 59 -7.13 2.94 -20.56
N ALA A 60 -6.25 2.79 -21.55
CA ALA A 60 -5.72 1.50 -21.98
C ALA A 60 -4.70 0.95 -20.97
N GLU A 61 -4.45 -0.35 -21.01
CA GLU A 61 -3.51 -1.03 -20.11
C GLU A 61 -2.11 -0.40 -20.15
N ALA A 62 -1.63 -0.03 -21.34
CA ALA A 62 -0.34 0.64 -21.49
C ALA A 62 -0.29 2.00 -20.78
N GLU A 63 -1.38 2.78 -20.80
CA GLU A 63 -1.46 4.08 -20.13
C GLU A 63 -1.47 3.91 -18.61
N VAL A 64 -2.17 2.87 -18.12
CA VAL A 64 -2.17 2.51 -16.70
C VAL A 64 -0.77 2.09 -16.23
N LEU A 65 -0.03 1.32 -17.03
CA LEU A 65 1.34 0.93 -16.71
C LEU A 65 2.30 2.14 -16.68
N VAL A 66 2.13 3.11 -17.59
CA VAL A 66 2.89 4.37 -17.56
C VAL A 66 2.59 5.15 -16.27
N ALA A 67 1.32 5.28 -15.90
CA ALA A 67 0.93 5.94 -14.64
C ALA A 67 1.50 5.23 -13.41
N LEU A 68 1.47 3.90 -13.37
CA LEU A 68 2.08 3.10 -12.30
C LEU A 68 3.60 3.27 -12.23
N GLY A 69 4.28 3.40 -13.37
CA GLY A 69 5.70 3.71 -13.42
C GLY A 69 6.02 5.07 -12.80
N ALA A 70 5.24 6.11 -13.13
CA ALA A 70 5.39 7.43 -12.53
C ALA A 70 5.09 7.41 -11.02
N LEU A 71 4.00 6.76 -10.61
CA LEU A 71 3.68 6.54 -9.20
C LEU A 71 4.78 5.77 -8.49
N GLY A 72 5.43 4.82 -9.16
CA GLY A 72 6.53 4.05 -8.59
C GLY A 72 7.71 4.92 -8.16
N LEU A 73 8.00 5.98 -8.93
CA LEU A 73 9.03 6.97 -8.63
C LEU A 73 8.58 7.97 -7.56
N GLU A 74 7.33 8.42 -7.63
CA GLU A 74 6.78 9.38 -6.68
C GLU A 74 6.54 8.75 -5.31
N TRP A 75 6.29 7.44 -5.23
CA TRP A 75 5.99 6.70 -4.01
C TRP A 75 7.10 5.71 -3.67
N PRO A 76 8.29 6.19 -3.24
CA PRO A 76 9.33 5.30 -2.76
C PRO A 76 8.90 4.66 -1.44
N ALA A 77 9.31 3.42 -1.21
CA ALA A 77 8.91 2.62 -0.05
C ALA A 77 9.29 3.30 1.27
N CYS A 78 10.44 3.97 1.29
CA CYS A 78 10.94 4.72 2.44
C CYS A 78 10.03 5.91 2.84
N SER A 79 9.18 6.40 1.92
CA SER A 79 8.24 7.51 2.18
C SER A 79 6.95 7.09 2.90
N TYR A 80 6.78 5.79 3.18
CA TYR A 80 5.57 5.30 3.83
C TYR A 80 5.37 5.93 5.22
N ASP A 81 4.18 6.49 5.43
CA ASP A 81 3.70 7.03 6.69
C ASP A 81 2.30 6.47 7.00
N ILE A 82 2.11 5.97 8.23
CA ILE A 82 0.89 5.28 8.64
C ILE A 82 -0.37 6.17 8.46
N ILE A 83 -0.24 7.48 8.52
CA ILE A 83 -1.37 8.42 8.39
C ILE A 83 -1.35 9.12 7.03
N ASP A 84 -0.24 9.76 6.70
CA ASP A 84 -0.21 10.75 5.63
C ASP A 84 0.09 10.17 4.25
N ARG A 85 0.75 9.01 4.20
CA ARG A 85 1.21 8.38 2.97
C ARG A 85 1.22 6.86 3.13
N ASN A 86 0.04 6.25 3.03
CA ASN A 86 -0.19 4.82 3.21
C ASN A 86 -0.91 4.21 2.00
N CYS A 87 -1.26 2.92 2.10
CA CYS A 87 -1.99 2.19 1.06
C CYS A 87 -3.34 2.81 0.69
N ILE A 88 -4.07 3.41 1.63
CA ILE A 88 -5.38 4.04 1.38
C ILE A 88 -5.19 5.32 0.58
N THR A 89 -4.24 6.17 0.98
CA THR A 89 -3.95 7.42 0.25
C THR A 89 -3.44 7.13 -1.16
N PHE A 90 -2.63 6.09 -1.33
CA PHE A 90 -2.20 5.62 -2.65
C PHE A 90 -3.40 5.16 -3.50
N ALA A 91 -4.30 4.35 -2.92
CA ALA A 91 -5.48 3.87 -3.63
C ALA A 91 -6.40 5.03 -4.07
N GLN A 92 -6.55 6.07 -3.22
CA GLN A 92 -7.25 7.31 -3.58
C GLN A 92 -6.57 8.04 -4.75
N THR A 93 -5.26 8.23 -4.70
CA THR A 93 -4.50 8.87 -5.78
C THR A 93 -4.62 8.08 -7.08
N PHE A 94 -4.40 6.77 -7.04
CA PHE A 94 -4.40 5.92 -8.21
C PHE A 94 -5.79 5.81 -8.85
N THR A 95 -6.86 5.65 -8.06
CA THR A 95 -8.24 5.67 -8.59
C THR A 95 -8.62 7.02 -9.20
N GLY A 96 -8.10 8.13 -8.65
CA GLY A 96 -8.19 9.45 -9.26
C GLY A 96 -7.55 9.51 -10.65
N ILE A 97 -6.35 8.95 -10.81
CA ILE A 97 -5.65 8.87 -12.11
C ILE A 97 -6.41 7.98 -13.10
N LEU A 98 -6.98 6.87 -12.63
CA LEU A 98 -7.78 5.96 -13.46
C LEU A 98 -9.10 6.58 -13.92
N HIS A 99 -9.50 7.73 -13.39
CA HIS A 99 -10.79 8.38 -13.66
C HIS A 99 -11.98 7.42 -13.48
N THR A 100 -11.98 6.64 -12.39
CA THR A 100 -13.04 5.68 -12.13
C THR A 100 -14.40 6.38 -11.99
N PRO A 101 -15.48 5.89 -12.62
CA PRO A 101 -16.79 6.52 -12.58
C PRO A 101 -17.38 6.66 -11.17
N THR A 102 -17.06 5.71 -10.28
CA THR A 102 -17.49 5.73 -8.89
C THR A 102 -16.40 6.37 -8.02
N PRO A 103 -16.75 7.29 -7.11
CA PRO A 103 -15.78 7.89 -6.21
C PRO A 103 -15.22 6.85 -5.22
N PHE A 104 -14.00 7.13 -4.72
CA PHE A 104 -13.39 6.30 -3.71
C PHE A 104 -14.25 6.27 -2.42
N PRO A 105 -14.49 5.10 -1.79
CA PRO A 105 -15.47 5.01 -0.70
C PRO A 105 -15.01 5.74 0.57
N ASP A 106 -15.84 6.66 1.07
CA ASP A 106 -15.62 7.37 2.35
C ASP A 106 -15.38 6.40 3.51
N SER A 107 -16.03 5.24 3.52
CA SER A 107 -15.82 4.21 4.55
C SER A 107 -14.37 3.72 4.69
N LEU A 108 -13.58 3.78 3.61
CA LEU A 108 -12.16 3.41 3.61
C LEU A 108 -11.28 4.62 3.98
N GLY A 109 -11.66 5.83 3.55
CA GLY A 109 -10.94 7.07 3.88
C GLY A 109 -11.20 7.61 5.30
N ALA A 110 -12.35 7.31 5.90
CA ALA A 110 -12.81 7.94 7.14
C ALA A 110 -11.85 7.72 8.33
N ALA A 111 -11.18 6.56 8.40
CA ALA A 111 -10.18 6.29 9.43
C ALA A 111 -8.96 7.21 9.28
N VAL A 112 -8.46 7.35 8.05
CA VAL A 112 -7.34 8.24 7.71
C VAL A 112 -7.72 9.69 7.95
N ASP A 113 -8.90 10.12 7.51
CA ASP A 113 -9.38 11.47 7.70
C ASP A 113 -9.58 11.83 9.17
N ALA A 114 -10.10 10.89 9.97
CA ALA A 114 -10.22 11.06 11.42
C ALA A 114 -8.84 11.20 12.09
N ALA A 115 -7.86 10.37 11.70
CA ALA A 115 -6.50 10.45 12.20
C ALA A 115 -5.82 11.77 11.82
N ARG A 116 -5.98 12.25 10.58
CA ARG A 116 -5.42 13.53 10.11
C ARG A 116 -5.98 14.73 10.88
N ARG A 117 -7.25 14.70 11.26
CA ARG A 117 -7.89 15.79 12.02
C ARG A 117 -7.50 15.85 13.50
N SER A 118 -6.75 14.87 14.02
CA SER A 118 -6.37 14.81 15.43
C SER A 118 -4.86 15.00 15.62
N PRO A 119 -4.38 16.16 16.11
CA PRO A 119 -2.97 16.38 16.39
C PRO A 119 -2.38 15.33 17.34
N ALA A 120 -3.14 14.93 18.37
CA ALA A 120 -2.72 13.90 19.32
C ALA A 120 -2.55 12.52 18.64
N ALA A 121 -3.49 12.13 17.77
CA ALA A 121 -3.37 10.88 17.02
C ALA A 121 -2.17 10.90 16.06
N ARG A 122 -1.91 12.06 15.42
CA ARG A 122 -0.73 12.26 14.56
C ARG A 122 0.57 12.09 15.33
N THR A 123 0.71 12.73 16.49
CA THR A 123 1.91 12.62 17.33
C THR A 123 2.13 11.19 17.81
N LEU A 124 1.07 10.50 18.25
CA LEU A 124 1.17 9.11 18.70
C LEU A 124 1.56 8.17 17.55
N ALA A 125 0.91 8.27 16.40
CA ALA A 125 1.25 7.44 15.24
C ALA A 125 2.66 7.71 14.73
N ALA A 126 3.10 8.97 14.69
CA ALA A 126 4.47 9.33 14.32
C ALA A 126 5.49 8.75 15.31
N GLY A 127 5.20 8.79 16.61
CA GLY A 127 6.04 8.18 17.64
C GLY A 127 6.13 6.67 17.51
N VAL A 128 4.99 5.99 17.37
CA VAL A 128 4.92 4.53 17.16
C VAL A 128 5.64 4.12 15.87
N TRP A 129 5.43 4.86 14.79
CA TRP A 129 6.08 4.58 13.50
C TRP A 129 7.59 4.79 13.58
N SER A 130 8.05 5.86 14.22
CA SER A 130 9.46 6.14 14.43
C SER A 130 10.14 5.06 15.27
N ALA A 131 9.50 4.62 16.35
CA ALA A 131 10.00 3.53 17.20
C ALA A 131 10.03 2.18 16.44
N THR A 132 8.99 1.90 15.64
CA THR A 132 8.93 0.70 14.80
C THR A 132 10.04 0.71 13.76
N LYS A 133 10.24 1.84 13.07
CA LYS A 133 11.33 2.02 12.12
C LYS A 133 12.68 1.80 12.80
N TRP A 134 12.93 2.45 13.92
CA TRP A 134 14.17 2.29 14.69
C TRP A 134 14.41 0.84 15.16
N TRP A 135 13.36 0.14 15.59
CA TRP A 135 13.47 -1.26 16.01
C TRP A 135 13.76 -2.20 14.84
N LEU A 136 13.09 -1.99 13.70
CA LEU A 136 13.31 -2.78 12.50
C LEU A 136 14.71 -2.53 11.90
N SER A 137 15.22 -1.28 11.93
CA SER A 137 16.55 -0.97 11.40
C SER A 137 17.69 -1.62 12.18
N GLN A 138 17.46 -1.95 13.45
CA GLN A 138 18.45 -2.67 14.28
C GLN A 138 18.50 -4.18 14.01
N ARG A 139 17.49 -4.75 13.35
CA ARG A 139 17.47 -6.18 13.00
C ARG A 139 18.14 -6.49 11.66
N SER A 140 18.46 -5.46 10.88
CA SER A 140 19.23 -5.57 9.64
C SER A 140 20.72 -5.81 9.93
N ALA A 141 21.11 -7.04 10.26
CA ALA A 141 22.50 -7.47 10.10
C ALA A 141 22.79 -7.74 8.61
N PRO A 142 24.00 -7.47 8.09
CA PRO A 142 24.32 -7.73 6.68
C PRO A 142 24.44 -9.23 6.44
N SER A 143 23.39 -9.89 5.96
CA SER A 143 23.52 -11.24 5.42
C SER A 143 23.94 -11.13 3.94
N ALA A 144 25.14 -11.59 3.64
CA ALA A 144 25.71 -11.69 2.30
C ALA A 144 24.74 -12.35 1.29
N CYS A 145 24.68 -11.79 0.08
CA CYS A 145 23.93 -12.34 -1.04
C CYS A 145 24.44 -13.75 -1.43
N PRO A 146 23.56 -14.73 -1.63
CA PRO A 146 23.77 -15.73 -2.66
C PRO A 146 22.99 -15.30 -3.90
N ALA A 147 23.70 -15.09 -5.01
CA ALA A 147 23.08 -15.00 -6.33
C ALA A 147 22.28 -16.28 -6.60
N LYS A 148 20.99 -16.15 -6.97
CA LYS A 148 20.27 -17.16 -7.74
C LYS A 148 19.36 -16.52 -8.77
N GLU A 149 19.60 -16.90 -10.01
CA GLU A 149 18.76 -16.67 -11.19
C GLU A 149 17.38 -17.32 -11.04
N GLY A 150 16.37 -16.66 -11.60
CA GLY A 150 15.19 -17.29 -12.21
C GLY A 150 14.18 -17.96 -11.28
N ASP A 151 13.21 -17.18 -10.79
CA ASP A 151 11.76 -17.38 -11.01
C ASP A 151 11.02 -16.20 -10.36
N GLY A 152 9.98 -15.67 -11.02
CA GLY A 152 9.24 -14.46 -10.67
C GLY A 152 8.31 -14.62 -9.46
N SER A 153 8.81 -15.18 -8.36
CA SER A 153 8.08 -15.38 -7.12
C SER A 153 8.71 -14.52 -6.01
N CYS A 154 8.03 -13.44 -5.65
CA CYS A 154 8.35 -12.62 -4.49
C CYS A 154 8.07 -13.43 -3.21
N ALA A 155 9.09 -14.13 -2.71
CA ALA A 155 9.03 -14.89 -1.48
C ALA A 155 9.87 -14.19 -0.40
N GLY A 156 9.20 -13.71 0.65
CA GLY A 156 9.84 -13.41 1.93
C GLY A 156 9.34 -12.13 2.58
N CYS A 157 8.35 -12.22 3.47
CA CYS A 157 8.40 -11.57 4.78
C CYS A 157 7.29 -12.06 5.72
N TRP A 158 7.64 -12.10 7.00
CA TRP A 158 6.99 -12.89 8.05
C TRP A 158 5.73 -12.25 8.65
N ALA A 159 4.88 -13.11 9.21
CA ALA A 159 3.56 -12.85 9.74
C ALA A 159 3.51 -11.92 10.97
N LEU A 160 2.55 -10.98 10.97
CA LEU A 160 1.90 -10.44 12.17
C LEU A 160 0.44 -10.03 11.86
N GLY A 161 -0.51 -10.81 12.38
CA GLY A 161 -1.90 -10.38 12.63
C GLY A 161 -2.84 -10.39 11.42
N ARG A 162 -4.00 -11.06 11.58
CA ARG A 162 -5.10 -11.05 10.60
C ARG A 162 -5.69 -9.64 10.49
N TRP A 163 -5.55 -9.00 9.34
CA TRP A 163 -6.21 -7.73 9.02
C TRP A 163 -6.85 -7.80 7.63
N ALA A 164 -7.94 -7.06 7.52
CA ALA A 164 -8.90 -7.10 6.43
C ALA A 164 -8.43 -6.34 5.18
N THR A 165 -8.52 -6.97 4.00
CA THR A 165 -8.27 -6.35 2.69
C THR A 165 -9.56 -5.82 2.08
N ALA A 166 -9.54 -4.57 1.63
CA ALA A 166 -10.52 -4.03 0.70
C ALA A 166 -9.90 -3.90 -0.68
N VAL A 167 -10.49 -4.56 -1.68
CA VAL A 167 -10.07 -4.45 -3.08
C VAL A 167 -11.00 -3.50 -3.79
N ALA A 168 -10.52 -2.32 -4.16
CA ALA A 168 -11.22 -1.47 -5.11
C ALA A 168 -11.05 -2.09 -6.51
N ARG A 169 -12.14 -2.40 -7.21
CA ARG A 169 -12.14 -3.01 -8.54
C ARG A 169 -12.49 -1.95 -9.57
N ALA A 170 -11.55 -1.57 -10.42
CA ALA A 170 -11.80 -0.72 -11.59
C ALA A 170 -11.94 -1.60 -12.84
#